data_AF-A0AB33ILU9-F1
#
_entry.id   AF-A0AB33ILU9-F1
#
_cell.length_a   1.000
_cell.length_b   1.000
_cell.length_c   1.000
_cell.angle_alpha   90.00
_cell.angle_beta   90.00
_cell.angle_gamma   90.00
#
_symmetry.space_group_name_H-M   'P 1'
#
loop_
_entity.id
_entity.type
_entity.pdbx_description
1 polymer ?
#
loop_
_entity_poly.entity_id
_entity_poly.type
_entity_poly.pdbx_seq_one_letter_code
_entity_poly.pdbx_strand_id
1 'polypeptide(L)'
;MAIALTAMAIFSCGTKHRAKGLVEDYLASNLVNQDIADLSVSDVDSSFYITPTVIKRMETHLAANKRFKKDIKFKTSPNRKVLFVRAKYVNGQDTLKQTFYFDDHLTTVIACKDN
;
A
#
# COMPACT_ATOMS: atom_id res chain seq x y z
N MET A 1 -34.99 -29.07 12.11
CA MET A 1 -33.89 -28.58 11.26
C MET A 1 -34.08 -27.08 11.07
N ALA A 2 -33.19 -26.25 11.60
CA ALA A 2 -33.15 -24.82 11.30
C ALA A 2 -31.73 -24.50 10.83
N ILE A 3 -31.55 -24.41 9.52
CA ILE A 3 -30.31 -23.96 8.90
C ILE A 3 -30.34 -22.44 8.96
N ALA A 4 -29.67 -21.86 9.96
CA ALA A 4 -29.46 -20.42 10.02
C ALA A 4 -28.36 -20.03 9.01
N LEU A 5 -28.77 -19.36 7.93
CA LEU A 5 -27.89 -18.72 6.96
C LEU A 5 -26.97 -17.72 7.67
N THR A 6 -25.71 -18.10 7.90
CA THR A 6 -24.67 -17.17 8.35
C THR A 6 -24.05 -16.55 7.10
N ALA A 7 -24.66 -15.48 6.59
CA ALA A 7 -24.19 -14.78 5.41
C ALA A 7 -22.99 -13.85 5.74
N MET A 8 -21.80 -14.31 5.35
CA MET A 8 -20.66 -13.55 4.81
C MET A 8 -20.24 -12.24 5.50
N ALA A 9 -19.36 -12.36 6.51
CA ALA A 9 -18.47 -11.28 6.96
C ALA A 9 -17.01 -11.44 6.47
N ILE A 10 -16.79 -12.16 5.36
CA ILE A 10 -15.45 -12.57 4.89
C ILE A 10 -14.77 -11.60 3.91
N PHE A 11 -15.48 -10.59 3.41
CA PHE A 11 -14.95 -9.73 2.34
C PHE A 11 -13.93 -8.69 2.83
N SER A 12 -14.10 -8.08 4.02
CA SER A 12 -13.16 -7.05 4.50
C SER A 12 -11.81 -7.61 4.94
N CYS A 13 -11.79 -8.83 5.51
CA CYS A 13 -10.56 -9.50 5.88
C CYS A 13 -9.74 -9.90 4.64
N GLY A 14 -10.42 -10.34 3.58
CA GLY A 14 -9.77 -10.73 2.32
C GLY A 14 -9.10 -9.56 1.60
N THR A 15 -9.78 -8.41 1.51
CA THR A 15 -9.20 -7.21 0.87
C THR A 15 -8.05 -6.64 1.68
N LYS A 16 -8.17 -6.58 3.01
CA LYS A 16 -7.08 -6.15 3.89
C LYS A 16 -5.85 -7.06 3.80
N HIS A 17 -6.07 -8.38 3.81
CA HIS A 17 -4.98 -9.35 3.68
C HIS A 17 -4.25 -9.19 2.35
N ARG A 18 -5.00 -9.04 1.25
CA ARG A 18 -4.43 -8.77 -0.07
C ARG A 18 -3.66 -7.45 -0.13
N ALA A 19 -4.21 -6.38 0.44
CA ALA A 19 -3.52 -5.09 0.50
C ALA A 19 -2.22 -5.18 1.31
N LYS A 20 -2.22 -5.90 2.44
CA LYS A 20 -1.01 -6.17 3.22
C LYS A 20 0.05 -6.89 2.38
N GLY A 21 -0.32 -7.96 1.67
CA GLY A 21 0.60 -8.69 0.81
C GLY A 21 1.25 -7.80 -0.26
N LEU A 22 0.46 -6.95 -0.93
CA LEU A 22 1.01 -5.99 -1.90
C LEU A 22 1.98 -4.98 -1.28
N VAL A 23 1.74 -4.54 -0.05
CA VAL A 23 2.66 -3.66 0.67
C VAL A 23 3.95 -4.41 1.02
N GLU A 24 3.83 -5.65 1.49
CA GLU A 24 4.96 -6.52 1.85
C GLU A 24 5.87 -6.76 0.63
N ASP A 25 5.28 -7.16 -0.52
CA ASP A 25 5.99 -7.36 -1.79
C ASP A 25 6.67 -6.08 -2.29
N TYR A 26 5.96 -4.95 -2.19
CA TYR A 26 6.49 -3.65 -2.59
C TYR A 26 7.69 -3.26 -1.71
N LEU A 27 7.57 -3.38 -0.39
CA LEU A 27 8.63 -3.05 0.56
C LEU A 27 9.85 -3.95 0.35
N ALA A 28 9.67 -5.26 0.22
CA ALA A 28 10.75 -6.21 -0.05
C ALA A 28 11.48 -5.90 -1.36
N SER A 29 10.74 -5.50 -2.40
CA SER A 29 11.32 -5.20 -3.71
C SER A 29 12.03 -3.84 -3.77
N ASN A 30 11.59 -2.85 -2.98
CA ASN A 30 11.97 -1.45 -3.17
C ASN A 30 12.79 -0.84 -2.04
N LEU A 31 12.82 -1.42 -0.84
CA LEU A 31 13.69 -0.94 0.24
C LEU A 31 15.16 -1.35 0.02
N VAL A 32 16.07 -0.52 0.51
CA VAL A 32 17.51 -0.83 0.56
C VAL A 32 17.80 -1.82 1.69
N ASN A 33 17.22 -1.60 2.87
CA ASN A 33 17.24 -2.54 3.98
C ASN A 33 15.93 -3.34 4.01
N GLN A 34 16.05 -4.67 3.90
CA GLN A 34 14.92 -5.59 3.85
C GLN A 34 14.56 -6.18 5.23
N ASP A 35 15.20 -5.73 6.31
CA ASP A 35 14.83 -6.07 7.68
C ASP A 35 13.51 -5.39 8.06
N ILE A 36 12.39 -6.02 7.69
CA ILE A 36 11.03 -5.54 7.91
C ILE A 36 10.36 -6.39 8.97
N ALA A 37 9.81 -5.75 10.00
CA ALA A 37 9.02 -6.41 11.04
C ALA A 37 7.71 -5.66 11.33
N ASP A 38 6.80 -6.34 12.03
CA ASP A 38 5.55 -5.77 12.56
C ASP A 38 4.67 -5.04 11.53
N LEU A 39 4.66 -5.50 10.27
CA LEU A 39 3.81 -4.91 9.24
C LEU A 39 2.32 -5.06 9.60
N SER A 40 1.68 -3.91 9.76
CA SER A 40 0.25 -3.76 9.97
C SER A 40 -0.32 -2.75 8.98
N VAL A 41 -1.55 -2.99 8.55
CA VAL A 41 -2.27 -2.09 7.63
C VAL A 41 -3.65 -1.75 8.20
N SER A 42 -4.13 -0.54 7.90
CA SER A 42 -5.53 -0.17 8.11
C SER A 42 -6.46 -0.99 7.22
N ASP A 43 -7.76 -0.79 7.38
CA ASP A 43 -8.73 -1.27 6.39
C ASP A 43 -8.54 -0.51 5.07
N VAL A 44 -8.97 -1.14 3.97
CA VAL A 44 -8.87 -0.57 2.63
C VAL A 44 -9.92 0.52 2.45
N ASP A 45 -9.49 1.68 2.01
CA ASP A 45 -10.34 2.83 1.70
C ASP A 45 -10.05 3.30 0.26
N SER A 46 -10.73 4.35 -0.22
CA SER A 46 -10.59 4.85 -1.58
C SER A 46 -10.45 6.36 -1.65
N SER A 47 -9.78 6.84 -2.70
CA SER A 47 -9.59 8.27 -2.97
C SER A 47 -9.76 8.55 -4.47
N PHE A 48 -10.18 9.76 -4.78
CA PHE A 48 -10.30 10.27 -6.16
C PHE A 48 -9.28 11.39 -6.45
N TYR A 49 -8.40 11.69 -5.50
CA TYR A 49 -7.51 12.86 -5.55
C TYR A 49 -6.07 12.51 -5.97
N ILE A 50 -5.79 11.25 -6.28
CA ILE A 50 -4.44 10.80 -6.68
C ILE A 50 -4.30 10.92 -8.20
N THR A 51 -3.86 12.10 -8.64
CA THR A 51 -3.60 12.38 -10.06
C THR A 51 -2.19 11.95 -10.48
N PRO A 52 -1.89 11.85 -11.79
CA PRO A 52 -0.54 11.57 -12.27
C PRO A 52 0.52 12.56 -11.75
N THR A 53 0.17 13.84 -11.61
CA THR A 53 1.06 14.85 -11.03
C THR A 53 1.36 14.58 -9.56
N VAL A 54 0.37 14.13 -8.79
CA VAL A 54 0.56 13.75 -7.38
C VAL A 54 1.45 12.51 -7.29
N ILE A 55 1.22 11.48 -8.12
CA ILE A 55 2.07 10.29 -8.20
C ILE A 55 3.51 10.69 -8.53
N LYS A 56 3.72 11.60 -9.49
CA LYS A 56 5.07 12.04 -9.87
C LYS A 56 5.80 12.72 -8.72
N ARG A 57 5.10 13.54 -7.91
CA ARG A 57 5.66 14.15 -6.71
C ARG A 57 6.05 13.09 -5.66
N MET A 58 5.24 12.05 -5.50
CA MET A 58 5.55 10.93 -4.60
C MET A 58 6.78 10.14 -5.08
N GLU A 59 6.91 9.89 -6.39
CA GLU A 59 8.13 9.28 -6.96
C GLU A 59 9.38 10.11 -6.64
N THR A 60 9.33 11.42 -6.87
CA THR A 60 10.48 12.30 -6.61
C THR A 60 10.86 12.32 -5.14
N HIS A 61 9.87 12.32 -4.23
CA HIS A 61 10.11 12.24 -2.80
C HIS A 61 10.77 10.92 -2.40
N LEU A 62 10.31 9.79 -2.94
CA LEU A 62 10.91 8.48 -2.67
C LEU A 62 12.32 8.34 -3.25
N ALA A 63 12.57 8.87 -4.44
CA ALA A 63 13.90 8.86 -5.03
C ALA A 63 14.93 9.66 -4.21
N ALA A 64 14.48 10.70 -3.49
CA ALA A 64 15.31 11.43 -2.54
C ALA A 64 15.47 10.71 -1.18
N ASN A 65 14.62 9.72 -0.90
CA ASN A 65 14.63 8.97 0.36
C ASN A 65 15.67 7.84 0.32
N LYS A 66 16.69 7.93 1.18
CA LYS A 66 17.79 6.96 1.26
C LYS A 66 17.36 5.54 1.66
N ARG A 67 16.13 5.36 2.19
CA ARG A 67 15.59 4.04 2.56
C ARG A 67 15.15 3.22 1.36
N PHE A 68 14.88 3.88 0.24
CA PHE A 68 14.36 3.27 -0.99
C PHE A 68 15.45 3.19 -2.06
N LYS A 69 15.35 2.19 -2.94
CA LYS A 69 16.24 2.03 -4.10
C LYS A 69 16.07 3.24 -5.06
N LYS A 70 17.14 3.62 -5.77
CA LYS A 70 17.22 4.91 -6.49
C LYS A 70 16.40 5.01 -7.79
N ASP A 71 15.70 3.97 -8.22
CA ASP A 71 14.98 3.94 -9.51
C ASP A 71 13.52 3.45 -9.39
N ILE A 72 12.86 3.78 -8.27
CA ILE A 72 11.45 3.44 -8.09
C ILE A 72 10.61 4.22 -9.09
N LYS A 73 9.90 3.48 -9.94
CA LYS A 73 8.88 4.00 -10.83
C LYS A 73 7.56 3.36 -10.45
N PHE A 74 6.53 4.17 -10.33
CA PHE A 74 5.18 3.67 -10.16
C PHE A 74 4.55 3.39 -11.50
N LYS A 75 3.65 2.41 -11.53
CA LYS A 75 2.73 2.25 -12.63
C LYS A 75 1.68 3.36 -12.53
N THR A 76 1.41 4.04 -13.65
CA THR A 76 0.29 4.96 -13.73
C THR A 76 -1.02 4.19 -13.71
N SER A 77 -1.92 4.57 -12.79
CA SER A 77 -3.31 4.13 -12.88
C SER A 77 -4.04 5.00 -13.91
N PRO A 78 -4.74 4.42 -14.89
CA PRO A 78 -5.62 5.18 -15.77
C PRO A 78 -6.89 5.66 -15.06
N ASN A 79 -7.18 5.11 -13.88
CA ASN A 79 -8.45 5.29 -13.19
C ASN A 79 -8.39 6.45 -12.19
N ARG A 80 -9.48 7.24 -12.14
CA ARG A 80 -9.62 8.35 -11.16
C ARG A 80 -9.71 7.85 -9.73
N LYS A 81 -10.33 6.68 -9.52
CA LYS A 81 -10.42 6.04 -8.20
C LYS A 81 -9.16 5.23 -7.95
N VAL A 82 -8.63 5.36 -6.75
CA VAL A 82 -7.54 4.53 -6.24
C VAL A 82 -7.95 3.95 -4.90
N LEU A 83 -7.39 2.80 -4.54
CA LEU A 83 -7.53 2.23 -3.20
C LEU A 83 -6.33 2.63 -2.36
N PHE A 84 -6.46 2.67 -1.05
CA PHE A 84 -5.32 2.91 -0.17
C PHE A 84 -5.42 2.23 1.18
N VAL A 85 -4.26 2.04 1.81
CA VAL A 85 -4.12 1.66 3.23
C VAL A 85 -3.07 2.53 3.90
N ARG A 86 -3.19 2.69 5.22
CA ARG A 86 -2.12 3.22 6.07
C ARG A 86 -1.36 2.04 6.65
N ALA A 87 -0.06 1.97 6.37
CA ALA A 87 0.83 0.95 6.87
C ALA A 87 1.69 1.49 8.02
N LYS A 88 1.94 0.63 9.01
CA LYS A 88 2.97 0.82 10.03
C LYS A 88 3.84 -0.43 10.05
N TYR A 89 5.15 -0.24 10.01
CA TYR A 89 6.13 -1.32 10.04
C TYR A 89 7.45 -0.83 10.66
N VAL A 90 8.28 -1.77 11.09
CA VAL A 90 9.65 -1.53 11.54
C VAL A 90 10.60 -1.81 10.37
N ASN A 91 11.56 -0.92 10.14
CA ASN A 91 12.68 -1.14 9.23
C ASN A 91 14.00 -0.96 9.99
N GLY A 92 14.68 -2.06 10.32
CA GLY A 92 15.78 -2.05 11.28
C GLY A 92 15.32 -1.53 12.64
N GLN A 93 15.75 -0.32 13.02
CA GLN A 93 15.37 0.32 14.29
C GLN A 93 14.27 1.39 14.14
N ASP A 94 13.93 1.76 12.91
CA ASP A 94 12.96 2.83 12.63
C ASP A 94 11.55 2.27 12.56
N THR A 95 10.61 2.89 13.28
CA THR A 95 9.18 2.66 13.03
C THR A 95 8.67 3.64 11.98
N LEU A 96 8.25 3.13 10.83
CA LEU A 96 7.76 3.91 9.70
C LEU A 96 6.24 3.85 9.60
N LYS A 97 5.65 4.97 9.18
CA LYS A 97 4.22 5.10 8.88
C LYS A 97 4.08 5.68 7.49
N GLN A 98 3.42 4.95 6.61
CA GLN A 98 3.25 5.36 5.22
C GLN A 98 1.82 5.10 4.75
N THR A 99 1.38 5.84 3.75
CA THR A 99 0.14 5.55 3.03
C THR A 99 0.50 4.92 1.70
N PHE A 100 -0.03 3.74 1.40
CA PHE A 100 0.15 3.03 0.14
C PHE A 100 -1.13 3.12 -0.68
N TYR A 101 -0.98 3.51 -1.93
CA TYR A 101 -2.07 3.62 -2.91
C TYR A 101 -1.95 2.50 -3.93
N PHE A 102 -3.08 1.97 -4.35
CA PHE A 102 -3.22 0.90 -5.32
C PHE A 102 -4.12 1.33 -6.47
N ASP A 103 -4.05 0.60 -7.58
CA ASP A 103 -5.14 0.63 -8.57
C ASP A 103 -6.50 0.26 -7.92
N ASP A 104 -7.58 0.55 -8.63
CA ASP A 104 -8.96 0.29 -8.18
C ASP A 104 -9.34 -1.20 -8.12
N HIS A 105 -8.45 -2.08 -8.57
CA HIS A 105 -8.59 -3.54 -8.53
C HIS A 105 -7.71 -4.21 -7.48
N LEU A 106 -6.98 -3.44 -6.67
CA LEU A 106 -6.04 -3.92 -5.66
C LEU A 106 -5.04 -4.93 -6.26
N THR A 107 -4.37 -4.58 -7.37
CA THR A 107 -3.41 -5.47 -8.04
C THR A 107 -1.96 -5.02 -7.90
N THR A 108 -1.70 -3.72 -7.78
CA THR A 108 -0.35 -3.18 -7.68
C THR A 108 -0.30 -1.90 -6.85
N VAL A 109 0.85 -1.63 -6.23
CA VAL A 109 1.13 -0.34 -5.60
C VAL A 109 1.45 0.68 -6.69
N ILE A 110 0.68 1.76 -6.74
CA ILE A 110 0.82 2.85 -7.74
C ILE A 110 1.38 4.14 -7.14
N ALA A 111 1.50 4.21 -5.81
CA ALA A 111 2.11 5.32 -5.10
C ALA A 111 2.29 4.97 -3.62
N CYS A 112 3.24 5.61 -2.96
CA CYS A 112 3.25 5.70 -1.50
C CYS A 112 3.79 7.05 -1.02
N LYS A 113 3.42 7.42 0.21
CA LYS A 113 3.91 8.63 0.86
C LYS A 113 4.20 8.36 2.33
N ASP A 114 5.14 9.10 2.89
CA ASP A 114 5.34 9.19 4.33
C ASP A 114 4.15 9.93 5.00
N ASN A 115 3.91 9.63 6.28
CA ASN A 115 2.87 10.25 7.10
C ASN A 115 3.46 11.11 8.22
#